data_AF-A0A9W8RSU6-F1
#
_entry.id   AF-A0A9W8RSU6-F1
#
_cell.length_a   1.000
_cell.length_b   1.000
_cell.length_c   1.000
_cell.angle_alpha   90.00
_cell.angle_beta   90.00
_cell.angle_gamma   90.00
#
_symmetry.space_group_name_H-M   'P 1'
#
loop_
_entity.id
_entity.type
_entity.pdbx_description
1 polymer ?
#
loop_
_entity_poly.entity_id
_entity_poly.type
_entity_poly.pdbx_seq_one_letter_code
_entity_poly.pdbx_strand_id
1 'polypeptide(L)'
;MVAHDEEAHALLDEFELANESVKAGDNSASSSAFLESQPRSKTHRVKRPCRMGFIATLIVVTLLFAIKVIVSLTSDEFPGPTIETRSGDRLEVHVHNGLQEDGVSLHWHGLRMKDQNLMDGAVGLTQCPVPAGTSFIYNFTIGDDERGTFWWHSHSDVQRADGLWGGLIVHSLEETSPPQEDYLIMVGDWFHRNQTEVLAWYADASSRGNEPVPDSLLLNGRGRFNCSMAVPARPVVCTQVATNDLSPLFKSSDSKTTRLRVVNTGSISGFTMKIDEATMQPLRVDGGFDVMSGTTESVGILYPGERVDLDVKWKRNFLGSRRLTISMDDENFGYPNPALNPIQTFPVFDDDVDGSDLEQAQQDLKPSATQILDSQNLKAATRISEIPAKAEQTFVLYAKTEKLAHMDYEPVGFINHTSWKPQSPPLLAQNRSSWDANQMIPFIKMSPGKPTRVDIIINNLDDGAHPFHLHGHSFYVLSSYKEEGRGGWGSYNPYSGRDSPNGLDLDFPLRKDTC
;
A
#
# COMPACT_ATOMS: atom_id res chain seq x y z
N MET A 1 -10.99 13.26 1.40
CA MET A 1 -11.47 14.55 0.82
C MET A 1 -12.97 14.40 0.61
N VAL A 2 -13.86 15.01 1.41
CA VAL A 2 -15.31 14.74 1.27
C VAL A 2 -16.19 15.98 1.33
N ALA A 3 -17.12 15.98 0.38
CA ALA A 3 -18.23 16.90 0.21
C ALA A 3 -19.30 16.62 1.27
N HIS A 4 -19.79 17.67 1.92
CA HIS A 4 -21.04 17.59 2.66
C HIS A 4 -22.21 17.75 1.69
N ASP A 5 -23.17 16.85 1.82
CA ASP A 5 -24.55 17.08 1.40
C ASP A 5 -25.35 17.49 2.65
N GLU A 6 -26.02 18.63 2.59
CA GLU A 6 -26.83 19.19 3.67
C GLU A 6 -28.23 18.56 3.64
N GLU A 7 -28.46 17.49 4.40
CA GLU A 7 -29.84 17.06 4.77
C GLU A 7 -29.88 16.11 6.00
N ALA A 8 -29.10 16.40 7.05
CA ALA A 8 -29.08 15.62 8.30
C ALA A 8 -29.68 16.37 9.52
N HIS A 9 -30.72 17.17 9.30
CA HIS A 9 -31.49 17.82 10.38
C HIS A 9 -32.98 17.46 10.29
N ALA A 10 -33.30 16.19 10.48
CA ALA A 10 -34.58 15.70 11.00
C ALA A 10 -34.49 14.17 11.08
N LEU A 11 -34.23 13.62 12.27
CA LEU A 11 -34.57 12.25 12.73
C LEU A 11 -33.77 11.97 14.02
N LEU A 12 -34.00 12.80 15.03
CA LEU A 12 -33.70 12.48 16.43
C LEU A 12 -34.95 12.86 17.22
N ASP A 13 -35.96 12.01 17.16
CA ASP A 13 -36.97 11.83 18.18
C ASP A 13 -37.73 10.53 17.89
N GLU A 14 -38.08 9.82 18.96
CA GLU A 14 -38.75 8.50 19.01
C GLU A 14 -37.86 7.27 18.83
N PHE A 15 -37.30 6.78 19.94
CA PHE A 15 -37.41 5.37 20.35
C PHE A 15 -37.12 5.26 21.86
N GLU A 16 -38.10 5.67 22.66
CA GLU A 16 -38.34 5.07 23.99
C GLU A 16 -39.24 3.84 23.81
N LEU A 17 -39.02 2.83 24.68
CA LEU A 17 -39.85 1.67 25.07
C LEU A 17 -38.93 0.43 25.12
N ALA A 18 -38.92 -0.44 26.12
CA ALA A 18 -39.48 -0.45 27.46
C ALA A 18 -38.77 -1.62 28.20
N ASN A 19 -38.72 -1.52 29.53
CA ASN A 19 -38.33 -2.57 30.47
C ASN A 19 -38.98 -3.92 30.16
N GLU A 20 -38.24 -5.02 30.37
CA GLU A 20 -38.78 -6.16 31.12
C GLU A 20 -37.68 -6.90 31.88
N SER A 21 -37.90 -6.97 33.19
CA SER A 21 -37.09 -7.64 34.20
C SER A 21 -37.54 -9.09 34.39
N VAL A 22 -36.61 -10.05 34.42
CA VAL A 22 -36.83 -11.35 35.09
C VAL A 22 -35.62 -11.68 35.97
N LYS A 23 -35.91 -11.94 37.24
CA LYS A 23 -34.99 -12.27 38.32
C LYS A 23 -34.71 -13.78 38.40
N ALA A 24 -33.48 -14.05 38.87
CA ALA A 24 -33.06 -15.06 39.84
C ALA A 24 -33.03 -16.55 39.47
N GLY A 25 -31.85 -17.13 39.67
CA GLY A 25 -31.58 -18.57 39.73
C GLY A 25 -30.16 -18.80 40.25
N ASP A 26 -30.04 -18.72 41.57
CA ASP A 26 -28.84 -18.97 42.37
C ASP A 26 -28.45 -20.47 42.31
N ASN A 27 -27.16 -20.78 42.19
CA ASN A 27 -26.57 -22.01 42.74
C ASN A 27 -25.04 -21.89 42.78
N SER A 28 -24.53 -21.90 44.01
CA SER A 28 -23.13 -21.95 44.38
C SER A 28 -22.73 -23.37 44.83
N ALA A 29 -21.42 -23.54 45.09
CA ALA A 29 -20.73 -24.71 45.67
C ALA A 29 -20.26 -25.79 44.65
N SER A 30 -19.04 -26.34 44.70
CA SER A 30 -17.91 -26.18 45.63
C SER A 30 -16.66 -26.89 45.08
N SER A 31 -15.49 -26.27 45.33
CA SER A 31 -14.18 -26.81 45.79
C SER A 31 -13.95 -28.33 45.80
N SER A 32 -12.76 -28.89 45.53
CA SER A 32 -11.46 -28.66 46.21
C SER A 32 -10.38 -29.61 45.62
N ALA A 33 -9.14 -29.17 45.37
CA ALA A 33 -7.89 -29.51 46.13
C ALA A 33 -7.32 -30.94 45.89
N PHE A 34 -6.03 -31.30 45.86
CA PHE A 34 -4.70 -30.67 46.07
C PHE A 34 -3.60 -31.75 45.79
N LEU A 35 -2.31 -31.36 45.83
CA LEU A 35 -1.04 -32.14 45.98
C LEU A 35 -0.37 -32.69 44.69
N GLU A 36 0.75 -32.21 44.16
CA GLU A 36 2.09 -31.80 44.68
C GLU A 36 3.13 -32.95 44.73
N SER A 37 4.17 -32.88 43.89
CA SER A 37 5.56 -33.31 44.21
C SER A 37 6.56 -32.95 43.08
N GLN A 38 7.58 -32.14 43.40
CA GLN A 38 8.88 -32.12 42.70
C GLN A 38 9.93 -32.90 43.53
N PRO A 39 11.16 -33.20 43.01
CA PRO A 39 12.28 -32.24 43.16
C PRO A 39 13.39 -32.21 42.07
N ARG A 40 13.95 -30.99 41.88
CA ARG A 40 15.38 -30.56 41.73
C ARG A 40 16.22 -30.68 40.43
N SER A 41 16.57 -29.46 39.95
CA SER A 41 17.92 -28.89 39.70
C SER A 41 18.61 -29.02 38.32
N LYS A 42 18.75 -27.89 37.60
CA LYS A 42 20.02 -27.14 37.36
C LYS A 42 19.86 -25.98 36.35
N THR A 43 20.22 -24.77 36.81
CA THR A 43 20.92 -23.63 36.15
C THR A 43 20.72 -23.26 34.66
N HIS A 44 20.49 -21.95 34.47
CA HIS A 44 20.98 -21.05 33.41
C HIS A 44 20.59 -21.28 31.95
N ARG A 45 19.53 -20.57 31.53
CA ARG A 45 19.51 -19.48 30.53
C ARG A 45 18.06 -19.35 30.11
N VAL A 46 17.39 -18.31 30.60
CA VAL A 46 16.09 -17.92 30.02
C VAL A 46 16.41 -17.39 28.63
N LYS A 47 16.39 -18.29 27.63
CA LYS A 47 16.14 -17.90 26.25
C LYS A 47 14.71 -17.39 26.24
N ARG A 48 14.53 -16.08 26.33
CA ARG A 48 13.28 -15.44 25.93
C ARG A 48 13.18 -15.66 24.42
N PRO A 49 12.20 -16.39 23.89
CA PRO A 49 11.89 -16.26 22.48
C PRO A 49 11.35 -14.84 22.31
N CYS A 50 12.10 -13.96 21.66
CA CYS A 50 11.47 -12.81 21.01
C CYS A 50 10.64 -13.38 19.86
N ARG A 51 9.41 -13.79 20.19
CA ARG A 51 8.31 -13.75 19.23
C ARG A 51 8.10 -12.26 18.97
N MET A 52 8.43 -11.78 17.78
CA MET A 52 7.65 -10.69 17.18
C MET A 52 6.27 -11.28 16.93
N GLY A 53 5.43 -11.23 17.97
CA GLY A 53 4.09 -11.77 17.92
C GLY A 53 3.17 -10.71 17.34
N PHE A 54 2.82 -10.84 16.07
CA PHE A 54 1.49 -10.41 15.64
C PHE A 54 0.51 -11.42 16.21
N ILE A 55 -0.24 -11.03 17.24
CA ILE A 55 -1.38 -11.81 17.71
C ILE A 55 -2.64 -11.03 17.33
N ALA A 56 -3.11 -11.19 16.09
CA ALA A 56 -4.54 -11.06 15.84
C ALA A 56 -5.15 -12.44 16.14
N THR A 57 -6.05 -12.56 17.11
CA THR A 57 -6.76 -13.83 17.35
C THR A 57 -8.19 -13.59 17.82
N LEU A 58 -9.14 -13.64 16.88
CA LEU A 58 -10.18 -14.67 16.73
C LEU A 58 -11.31 -14.11 15.86
N ILE A 59 -11.66 -14.85 14.81
CA ILE A 59 -12.51 -14.42 13.70
C ILE A 59 -13.51 -15.57 13.41
N VAL A 60 -14.81 -15.29 13.48
CA VAL A 60 -15.88 -16.32 13.39
C VAL A 60 -16.96 -15.89 12.39
N VAL A 61 -17.35 -16.84 11.53
CA VAL A 61 -18.18 -16.68 10.29
C VAL A 61 -19.56 -17.35 10.43
N THR A 62 -20.62 -16.78 9.85
CA THR A 62 -21.80 -17.53 9.35
C THR A 62 -22.52 -16.77 8.21
N LEU A 63 -23.10 -17.52 7.25
CA LEU A 63 -23.56 -17.12 5.89
C LEU A 63 -25.06 -16.78 5.76
N LEU A 64 -25.40 -15.73 4.97
CA LEU A 64 -26.19 -15.72 3.70
C LEU A 64 -26.65 -14.27 3.32
N PHE A 65 -26.40 -13.86 2.05
CA PHE A 65 -26.77 -12.59 1.37
C PHE A 65 -26.24 -11.26 1.95
N ALA A 66 -24.92 -11.11 2.03
CA ALA A 66 -24.11 -9.88 2.04
C ALA A 66 -22.65 -10.36 2.18
N ILE A 67 -21.69 -9.80 1.44
CA ILE A 67 -20.29 -10.24 1.53
C ILE A 67 -19.69 -9.70 2.84
N LYS A 68 -19.80 -10.48 3.92
CA LYS A 68 -19.03 -10.24 5.15
C LYS A 68 -17.64 -10.84 4.98
N VAL A 69 -16.62 -10.00 5.02
CA VAL A 69 -15.22 -10.43 4.88
C VAL A 69 -14.53 -10.22 6.20
N ILE A 70 -13.81 -11.23 6.68
CA ILE A 70 -13.08 -11.12 7.94
C ILE A 70 -11.59 -11.20 7.65
N VAL A 71 -10.86 -10.16 8.06
CA VAL A 71 -9.42 -10.03 7.83
C VAL A 71 -8.69 -10.55 9.07
N SER A 72 -8.09 -11.75 8.98
CA SER A 72 -7.28 -12.35 10.04
C SER A 72 -5.80 -12.27 9.71
N LEU A 73 -5.00 -11.68 10.59
CA LEU A 73 -3.55 -11.76 10.57
C LEU A 73 -3.10 -12.58 11.78
N THR A 74 -3.38 -13.88 11.77
CA THR A 74 -2.73 -14.81 12.71
C THR A 74 -1.27 -14.93 12.34
N SER A 75 -0.39 -15.17 13.32
CA SER A 75 1.09 -15.18 13.21
C SER A 75 1.70 -16.03 12.09
N ASP A 76 0.91 -16.78 11.34
CA ASP A 76 1.35 -17.78 10.38
C ASP A 76 0.94 -17.43 8.93
N GLU A 77 0.13 -16.38 8.71
CA GLU A 77 -0.25 -15.90 7.38
C GLU A 77 0.18 -14.44 7.18
N PHE A 78 1.19 -14.25 6.34
CA PHE A 78 1.64 -12.96 5.85
C PHE A 78 1.96 -13.11 4.36
N PRO A 79 1.44 -12.26 3.45
CA PRO A 79 0.59 -11.07 3.67
C PRO A 79 -0.76 -11.33 4.35
N GLY A 80 -1.44 -10.25 4.74
CA GLY A 80 -2.84 -10.34 5.15
C GLY A 80 -3.74 -10.85 4.01
N PRO A 81 -4.95 -11.32 4.35
CA PRO A 81 -5.83 -11.97 3.38
C PRO A 81 -6.19 -11.04 2.23
N THR A 82 -6.22 -11.62 1.03
CA THR A 82 -6.80 -10.98 -0.15
C THR A 82 -8.32 -10.97 -0.03
N ILE A 83 -8.89 -9.78 -0.05
CA ILE A 83 -10.33 -9.58 -0.12
C ILE A 83 -10.74 -9.59 -1.58
N GLU A 84 -11.67 -10.46 -1.96
CA GLU A 84 -12.25 -10.46 -3.30
C GLU A 84 -13.73 -10.10 -3.24
N THR A 85 -14.15 -9.15 -4.07
CA THR A 85 -15.52 -8.62 -4.13
C THR A 85 -15.86 -8.21 -5.56
N ARG A 86 -17.11 -7.83 -5.84
CA ARG A 86 -17.48 -7.23 -7.13
C ARG A 86 -17.94 -5.78 -6.96
N SER A 87 -18.02 -5.06 -8.07
CA SER A 87 -18.64 -3.74 -8.12
C SER A 87 -20.07 -3.79 -7.54
N GLY A 88 -20.42 -2.81 -6.69
CA GLY A 88 -21.73 -2.74 -6.03
C GLY A 88 -21.94 -3.68 -4.84
N ASP A 89 -21.02 -4.62 -4.58
CA ASP A 89 -21.12 -5.47 -3.40
C ASP A 89 -20.89 -4.63 -2.12
N ARG A 90 -21.63 -4.96 -1.05
CA ARG A 90 -21.42 -4.39 0.29
C ARG A 90 -20.37 -5.21 1.05
N LEU A 91 -19.32 -4.54 1.50
CA LEU A 91 -18.25 -5.10 2.30
C LEU A 91 -18.43 -4.72 3.78
N GLU A 92 -18.45 -5.74 4.64
CA GLU A 92 -18.42 -5.56 6.10
C GLU A 92 -17.17 -6.25 6.65
N VAL A 93 -16.19 -5.47 7.12
CA VAL A 93 -14.92 -5.94 7.69
C VAL A 93 -14.83 -5.64 9.17
N HIS A 94 -14.76 -6.72 9.97
CA HIS A 94 -14.60 -6.65 11.42
C HIS A 94 -13.11 -6.64 11.76
N VAL A 95 -12.64 -5.54 12.34
CA VAL A 95 -11.26 -5.36 12.78
C VAL A 95 -11.23 -5.41 14.29
N HIS A 96 -10.53 -6.39 14.85
CA HIS A 96 -10.22 -6.45 16.28
C HIS A 96 -8.75 -6.11 16.49
N ASN A 97 -8.47 -5.09 17.30
CA ASN A 97 -7.11 -4.72 17.62
C ASN A 97 -6.60 -5.58 18.79
N GLY A 98 -5.81 -6.61 18.46
CA GLY A 98 -5.14 -7.49 19.43
C GLY A 98 -3.80 -6.98 19.96
N LEU A 99 -3.35 -5.79 19.55
CA LEU A 99 -2.13 -5.17 20.08
C LEU A 99 -2.32 -4.73 21.54
N GLN A 100 -1.21 -4.60 22.26
CA GLN A 100 -1.24 -4.28 23.69
C GLN A 100 -1.45 -2.79 23.96
N GLU A 101 -0.85 -1.93 23.14
CA GLU A 101 -0.79 -0.48 23.37
C GLU A 101 -1.19 0.31 22.13
N ASP A 102 -0.69 -0.08 20.95
CA ASP A 102 -0.89 0.67 19.72
C ASP A 102 -2.32 0.61 19.21
N GLY A 103 -2.80 1.74 18.69
CA GLY A 103 -4.04 1.80 17.93
C GLY A 103 -3.85 1.29 16.49
N VAL A 104 -4.92 0.79 15.87
CA VAL A 104 -4.89 0.28 14.48
C VAL A 104 -6.00 0.93 13.67
N SER A 105 -5.77 1.20 12.40
CA SER A 105 -6.81 1.56 11.44
C SER A 105 -6.47 0.94 10.09
N LEU A 106 -7.46 0.56 9.31
CA LEU A 106 -7.25 0.06 7.96
C LEU A 106 -7.75 1.09 6.95
N HIS A 107 -6.91 1.39 5.96
CA HIS A 107 -7.25 2.16 4.77
C HIS A 107 -7.40 1.23 3.56
N TRP A 108 -8.29 1.62 2.64
CA TRP A 108 -8.69 0.86 1.47
C TRP A 108 -8.16 1.55 0.21
N HIS A 109 -6.87 1.38 -0.03
CA HIS A 109 -6.09 2.15 -0.99
C HIS A 109 -6.71 2.10 -2.39
N GLY A 110 -7.07 3.28 -2.90
CA GLY A 110 -7.63 3.51 -4.23
C GLY A 110 -9.16 3.47 -4.31
N LEU A 111 -9.87 2.96 -3.29
CA LEU A 111 -11.33 3.07 -3.25
C LEU A 111 -11.76 4.53 -3.03
N ARG A 112 -12.79 4.98 -3.73
CA ARG A 112 -13.24 6.37 -3.66
C ARG A 112 -14.05 6.69 -2.40
N MET A 113 -14.56 5.68 -1.69
CA MET A 113 -15.38 5.88 -0.48
C MET A 113 -16.49 6.92 -0.66
N LYS A 114 -17.09 6.94 -1.86
CA LYS A 114 -18.10 7.92 -2.22
C LYS A 114 -19.24 7.83 -1.21
N ASP A 115 -19.56 8.97 -0.60
CA ASP A 115 -20.59 9.14 0.44
C ASP A 115 -20.35 8.28 1.71
N GLN A 116 -19.14 7.74 1.89
CA GLN A 116 -18.79 6.76 2.92
C GLN A 116 -17.44 7.07 3.59
N ASN A 117 -17.07 8.35 3.67
CA ASN A 117 -15.74 8.80 4.14
C ASN A 117 -15.32 8.31 5.52
N LEU A 118 -16.29 8.07 6.40
CA LEU A 118 -16.04 7.61 7.77
C LEU A 118 -15.46 6.18 7.80
N MET A 119 -15.47 5.48 6.65
CA MET A 119 -14.90 4.15 6.47
C MET A 119 -13.52 4.16 5.80
N ASP A 120 -12.97 5.34 5.53
CA ASP A 120 -11.70 5.48 4.79
C ASP A 120 -10.46 5.04 5.59
N GLY A 121 -10.45 5.12 6.92
CA GLY A 121 -9.31 4.64 7.72
C GLY A 121 -8.23 5.66 8.06
N ALA A 122 -8.26 6.86 7.50
CA ALA A 122 -7.25 7.90 7.72
C ALA A 122 -7.29 8.48 9.16
N VAL A 123 -6.33 8.07 9.99
CA VAL A 123 -6.23 8.46 11.40
C VAL A 123 -6.07 9.97 11.56
N GLY A 124 -6.92 10.53 12.43
CA GLY A 124 -6.94 11.96 12.73
C GLY A 124 -7.63 12.82 11.66
N LEU A 125 -8.05 12.22 10.55
CA LEU A 125 -8.91 12.87 9.55
C LEU A 125 -10.33 12.32 9.61
N THR A 126 -10.51 11.05 9.26
CA THR A 126 -11.83 10.41 9.13
C THR A 126 -12.24 9.64 10.38
N GLN A 127 -11.26 9.13 11.15
CA GLN A 127 -11.52 8.38 12.38
C GLN A 127 -10.37 8.45 13.38
N CYS A 128 -10.66 8.06 14.62
CA CYS A 128 -9.64 7.67 15.60
C CYS A 128 -9.08 6.28 15.24
N PRO A 129 -7.86 5.94 15.67
CA PRO A 129 -7.40 4.56 15.58
C PRO A 129 -8.22 3.69 16.53
N VAL A 130 -8.47 2.43 16.15
CA VAL A 130 -9.13 1.41 16.97
C VAL A 130 -8.24 1.10 18.16
N PRO A 131 -8.64 1.39 19.40
CA PRO A 131 -7.81 1.15 20.58
C PRO A 131 -7.48 -0.32 20.81
N ALA A 132 -6.37 -0.59 21.49
CA ALA A 132 -5.97 -1.92 21.94
C ALA A 132 -7.11 -2.66 22.67
N GLY A 133 -7.34 -3.92 22.32
CA GLY A 133 -8.37 -4.78 22.88
C GLY A 133 -9.80 -4.46 22.43
N THR A 134 -10.01 -3.50 21.52
CA THR A 134 -11.33 -3.11 21.02
C THR A 134 -11.54 -3.51 19.56
N SER A 135 -12.75 -3.31 19.05
CA SER A 135 -13.12 -3.66 17.68
C SER A 135 -13.82 -2.52 16.96
N PHE A 136 -13.68 -2.48 15.64
CA PHE A 136 -14.37 -1.58 14.75
C PHE A 136 -14.86 -2.34 13.51
N ILE A 137 -16.00 -1.93 12.96
CA ILE A 137 -16.57 -2.55 11.76
C ILE A 137 -16.52 -1.52 10.64
N TYR A 138 -15.68 -1.78 9.64
CA TYR A 138 -15.75 -1.07 8.37
C TYR A 138 -16.93 -1.60 7.57
N ASN A 139 -17.85 -0.73 7.18
CA ASN A 139 -19.07 -1.14 6.51
C ASN A 139 -19.36 -0.17 5.37
N PHE A 140 -19.02 -0.57 4.15
CA PHE A 140 -19.17 0.27 2.98
C PHE A 140 -19.54 -0.55 1.73
N THR A 141 -20.09 0.12 0.73
CA THR A 141 -20.43 -0.45 -0.57
C THR A 141 -19.37 -0.05 -1.58
N ILE A 142 -18.90 -1.01 -2.36
CA ILE A 142 -17.98 -0.79 -3.47
C ILE A 142 -18.73 -0.03 -4.56
N GLY A 143 -18.11 1.00 -5.16
CA GLY A 143 -18.74 1.75 -6.23
C GLY A 143 -19.11 0.86 -7.42
N ASP A 144 -20.25 1.14 -8.07
CA ASP A 144 -20.74 0.36 -9.21
C ASP A 144 -19.78 0.39 -10.41
N ASP A 145 -18.96 1.45 -10.52
CA ASP A 145 -17.93 1.62 -11.54
C ASP A 145 -16.51 1.30 -11.05
N GLU A 146 -16.34 0.86 -9.80
CA GLU A 146 -15.03 0.41 -9.26
C GLU A 146 -14.77 -1.05 -9.63
N ARG A 147 -13.61 -1.30 -10.23
CA ARG A 147 -13.12 -2.64 -10.60
C ARG A 147 -11.60 -2.58 -10.74
N GLY A 148 -10.91 -3.71 -10.62
CA GLY A 148 -9.45 -3.79 -10.77
C GLY A 148 -8.75 -4.18 -9.48
N THR A 149 -7.49 -3.73 -9.35
CA THR A 149 -6.58 -4.13 -8.27
C THR A 149 -6.40 -2.99 -7.28
N PHE A 150 -6.86 -3.25 -6.06
CA PHE A 150 -6.71 -2.41 -4.88
C PHE A 150 -5.95 -3.20 -3.82
N TRP A 151 -5.76 -2.59 -2.66
CA TRP A 151 -5.16 -3.24 -1.51
C TRP A 151 -5.61 -2.51 -0.25
N TRP A 152 -5.44 -3.13 0.90
CA TRP A 152 -5.71 -2.51 2.19
C TRP A 152 -4.42 -2.51 3.02
N HIS A 153 -4.26 -1.51 3.87
CA HIS A 153 -3.10 -1.42 4.75
C HIS A 153 -3.40 -0.62 6.02
N SER A 154 -2.53 -0.73 7.03
CA SER A 154 -2.62 0.13 8.20
C SER A 154 -2.42 1.58 7.81
N HIS A 155 -3.25 2.46 8.34
CA HIS A 155 -3.04 3.91 8.28
C HIS A 155 -2.74 4.50 9.67
N SER A 156 -2.30 3.64 10.60
CA SER A 156 -1.80 4.02 11.92
C SER A 156 -0.27 4.00 11.91
N ASP A 157 0.32 5.20 11.99
CA ASP A 157 1.76 5.41 12.04
C ASP A 157 2.50 4.64 10.93
N VAL A 158 3.54 3.87 11.28
CA VAL A 158 4.38 3.09 10.35
C VAL A 158 4.00 1.62 10.25
N GLN A 159 2.86 1.19 10.81
CA GLN A 159 2.46 -0.22 10.89
C GLN A 159 2.31 -0.92 9.52
N ARG A 160 2.05 -0.15 8.46
CA ARG A 160 2.08 -0.68 7.08
C ARG A 160 3.44 -1.31 6.78
N ALA A 161 4.52 -0.61 7.11
CA ALA A 161 5.88 -1.06 6.83
C ALA A 161 6.33 -2.21 7.75
N ASP A 162 5.60 -2.47 8.85
CA ASP A 162 5.76 -3.65 9.70
C ASP A 162 5.01 -4.88 9.16
N GLY A 163 4.25 -4.73 8.05
CA GLY A 163 3.56 -5.84 7.38
C GLY A 163 2.03 -5.86 7.55
N LEU A 164 1.41 -4.79 8.08
CA LEU A 164 -0.05 -4.74 8.21
C LEU A 164 -0.71 -4.30 6.89
N TRP A 165 -0.80 -5.22 5.92
CA TRP A 165 -1.42 -5.01 4.61
C TRP A 165 -1.88 -6.32 3.97
N GLY A 166 -2.75 -6.22 2.96
CA GLY A 166 -3.22 -7.35 2.16
C GLY A 166 -3.93 -6.91 0.88
N GLY A 167 -4.27 -7.88 0.03
CA GLY A 167 -4.88 -7.62 -1.28
C GLY A 167 -6.34 -7.19 -1.21
N LEU A 168 -6.81 -6.42 -2.18
CA LEU A 168 -8.23 -6.16 -2.41
C LEU A 168 -8.50 -6.19 -3.92
N ILE A 169 -9.23 -7.19 -4.41
CA ILE A 169 -9.58 -7.32 -5.81
C ILE A 169 -11.07 -7.07 -5.99
N VAL A 170 -11.40 -6.14 -6.88
CA VAL A 170 -12.78 -5.84 -7.25
C VAL A 170 -13.03 -6.33 -8.67
N HIS A 171 -13.81 -7.39 -8.80
CA HIS A 171 -14.16 -8.00 -10.08
C HIS A 171 -15.26 -7.21 -10.79
N SER A 172 -15.14 -7.08 -12.11
CA SER A 172 -16.17 -6.46 -12.93
C SER A 172 -17.35 -7.42 -13.13
N LEU A 173 -18.58 -6.90 -13.10
CA LEU A 173 -19.77 -7.67 -13.49
C LEU A 173 -19.82 -7.99 -14.99
N GLU A 174 -19.07 -7.25 -15.80
CA GLU A 174 -19.10 -7.32 -17.26
C GLU A 174 -17.82 -7.93 -17.87
N GLU A 175 -16.99 -8.62 -17.08
CA GLU A 175 -15.77 -9.24 -17.62
C GLU A 175 -16.11 -10.41 -18.56
N THR A 176 -16.13 -10.12 -19.87
CA THR A 176 -16.58 -11.06 -20.93
C THR A 176 -15.60 -12.19 -21.21
N SER A 177 -14.35 -12.09 -20.76
CA SER A 177 -13.31 -13.11 -20.94
C SER A 177 -12.29 -13.02 -19.80
N PRO A 178 -12.64 -13.52 -18.60
CA PRO A 178 -11.70 -13.56 -17.50
C PRO A 178 -10.49 -14.44 -17.86
N PRO A 179 -9.28 -14.07 -17.43
CA PRO A 179 -8.10 -14.90 -17.64
C PRO A 179 -8.27 -16.24 -16.92
N GLN A 180 -7.67 -17.31 -17.46
CA GLN A 180 -7.72 -18.62 -16.80
C GLN A 180 -6.88 -18.64 -15.52
N GLU A 181 -5.82 -17.84 -15.51
CA GLU A 181 -4.92 -17.66 -14.39
C GLU A 181 -4.87 -16.18 -14.02
N ASP A 182 -5.22 -15.85 -12.78
CA ASP A 182 -5.20 -14.48 -12.24
C ASP A 182 -4.46 -14.50 -10.90
N TYR A 183 -3.25 -13.93 -10.87
CA TYR A 183 -2.37 -13.99 -9.71
C TYR A 183 -2.10 -12.59 -9.16
N LEU A 184 -2.19 -12.46 -7.83
CA LEU A 184 -1.78 -11.27 -7.10
C LEU A 184 -0.31 -11.38 -6.68
N ILE A 185 0.48 -10.35 -6.98
CA ILE A 185 1.87 -10.19 -6.58
C ILE A 185 1.99 -8.88 -5.81
N MET A 186 2.32 -8.99 -4.53
CA MET A 186 2.54 -7.87 -3.62
C MET A 186 4.02 -7.82 -3.29
N VAL A 187 4.68 -6.74 -3.68
CA VAL A 187 6.12 -6.54 -3.51
C VAL A 187 6.36 -5.34 -2.59
N GLY A 188 7.36 -5.39 -1.73
CA GLY A 188 7.73 -4.23 -0.92
C GLY A 188 9.14 -4.33 -0.36
N ASP A 189 9.75 -3.18 -0.07
CA ASP A 189 10.94 -3.12 0.77
C ASP A 189 10.66 -3.66 2.18
N TRP A 190 11.70 -4.20 2.82
CA TRP A 190 11.58 -4.82 4.13
C TRP A 190 12.75 -4.49 5.04
N PHE A 191 12.40 -4.06 6.25
CA PHE A 191 13.33 -3.80 7.32
C PHE A 191 13.27 -4.93 8.33
N HIS A 192 14.43 -5.36 8.82
CA HIS A 192 14.49 -6.38 9.87
C HIS A 192 14.31 -5.81 11.29
N ARG A 193 14.08 -4.50 11.38
CA ARG A 193 13.77 -3.80 12.63
C ARG A 193 12.31 -3.39 12.62
N ASN A 194 11.74 -3.26 13.81
CA ASN A 194 10.44 -2.63 13.98
C ASN A 194 10.48 -1.21 13.40
N GLN A 195 9.44 -0.82 12.67
CA GLN A 195 9.42 0.43 11.93
C GLN A 195 9.39 1.67 12.83
N THR A 196 8.88 1.58 14.05
CA THR A 196 8.99 2.68 15.02
C THR A 196 10.46 2.97 15.36
N GLU A 197 11.33 1.94 15.41
CA GLU A 197 12.78 2.14 15.58
C GLU A 197 13.44 2.70 14.32
N VAL A 198 12.95 2.31 13.14
CA VAL A 198 13.42 2.85 11.85
C VAL A 198 13.07 4.33 11.75
N LEU A 199 11.83 4.71 12.08
CA LEU A 199 11.36 6.08 12.13
C LEU A 199 12.10 6.90 13.18
N ALA A 200 12.29 6.36 14.40
CA ALA A 200 13.05 7.05 15.44
C ALA A 200 14.50 7.33 15.02
N TRP A 201 15.14 6.39 14.31
CA TRP A 201 16.46 6.62 13.73
C TRP A 201 16.44 7.68 12.63
N TYR A 202 15.43 7.68 11.75
CA TYR A 202 15.29 8.68 10.69
C TYR A 202 15.01 10.08 11.25
N ALA A 203 14.13 10.18 12.25
CA ALA A 203 13.75 11.43 12.90
C ALA A 203 14.91 12.07 13.68
N ASP A 204 15.91 11.28 14.09
CA ASP A 204 17.09 11.81 14.78
C ASP A 204 17.93 12.72 13.85
N ALA A 205 18.34 13.88 14.36
CA ALA A 205 19.12 14.86 13.61
C ALA A 205 20.41 14.29 12.99
N SER A 206 20.98 13.22 13.58
CA SER A 206 22.18 12.55 13.06
C SER A 206 21.94 11.73 11.79
N SER A 207 20.68 11.38 11.47
CA SER A 207 20.30 10.77 10.19
C SER A 207 20.58 11.70 9.01
N ARG A 208 20.62 13.02 9.29
CA ARG A 208 20.70 14.11 8.32
C ARG A 208 19.53 14.09 7.32
N GLY A 209 18.42 13.44 7.65
CA GLY A 209 17.30 13.25 6.74
C GLY A 209 17.59 12.28 5.60
N ASN A 210 18.62 11.43 5.73
CA ASN A 210 18.83 10.35 4.78
C ASN A 210 17.80 9.25 5.03
N GLU A 211 17.04 8.91 3.99
CA GLU A 211 16.05 7.84 4.03
C GLU A 211 16.70 6.53 4.50
N PRO A 212 16.01 5.75 5.35
CA PRO A 212 16.54 4.49 5.81
C PRO A 212 16.59 3.48 4.65
N VAL A 213 17.72 2.78 4.51
CA VAL A 213 17.88 1.76 3.46
C VAL A 213 17.43 0.40 3.99
N PRO A 214 16.53 -0.31 3.27
CA PRO A 214 15.97 -1.57 3.72
C PRO A 214 17.02 -2.69 3.79
N ASP A 215 16.69 -3.77 4.50
CA ASP A 215 17.56 -4.94 4.66
C ASP A 215 17.26 -6.04 3.61
N SER A 216 16.04 -6.04 3.05
CA SER A 216 15.61 -6.95 2.00
C SER A 216 14.41 -6.39 1.23
N LEU A 217 13.84 -7.20 0.34
CA LEU A 217 12.52 -7.03 -0.25
C LEU A 217 11.71 -8.31 -0.04
N LEU A 218 10.39 -8.18 0.00
CA LEU A 218 9.46 -9.31 0.05
C LEU A 218 8.57 -9.31 -1.19
N LEU A 219 8.29 -10.51 -1.70
CA LEU A 219 7.28 -10.82 -2.71
C LEU A 219 6.30 -11.82 -2.11
N ASN A 220 5.04 -11.42 -1.95
CA ASN A 220 4.00 -12.21 -1.26
C ASN A 220 4.52 -12.80 0.07
N GLY A 221 5.17 -11.95 0.87
CA GLY A 221 5.71 -12.32 2.18
C GLY A 221 7.03 -13.10 2.15
N ARG A 222 7.59 -13.38 0.97
CA ARG A 222 8.82 -14.16 0.81
C ARG A 222 9.96 -13.27 0.31
N GLY A 223 11.11 -13.34 0.97
CA GLY A 223 12.34 -12.68 0.54
C GLY A 223 13.57 -13.44 1.00
N ARG A 224 14.74 -12.96 0.59
CA ARG A 224 16.02 -13.58 0.97
C ARG A 224 16.93 -12.59 1.66
N PHE A 225 17.73 -13.15 2.55
CA PHE A 225 18.76 -12.44 3.28
C PHE A 225 19.94 -13.38 3.50
N ASN A 226 21.16 -12.85 3.34
CA ASN A 226 22.36 -13.62 3.65
C ASN A 226 22.51 -13.71 5.18
N CYS A 227 22.16 -14.85 5.79
CA CYS A 227 22.20 -14.99 7.25
C CYS A 227 23.60 -14.77 7.85
N SER A 228 24.70 -14.87 7.08
CA SER A 228 26.04 -14.53 7.57
C SER A 228 26.22 -13.03 7.84
N MET A 229 25.33 -12.20 7.29
CA MET A 229 25.27 -10.75 7.52
C MET A 229 24.37 -10.37 8.70
N ALA A 230 23.71 -11.35 9.34
CA ALA A 230 22.95 -11.11 10.56
C ALA A 230 23.92 -10.73 11.70
N VAL A 231 23.63 -9.64 12.39
CA VAL A 231 24.44 -9.18 13.54
C VAL A 231 23.68 -9.37 14.85
N PRO A 232 24.35 -9.71 15.97
CA PRO A 232 23.68 -9.88 17.26
C PRO A 232 22.90 -8.66 17.74
N ALA A 233 23.32 -7.45 17.32
CA ALA A 233 22.64 -6.20 17.63
C ALA A 233 21.32 -5.99 16.87
N ARG A 234 21.07 -6.77 15.80
CA ARG A 234 19.85 -6.75 14.98
C ARG A 234 19.43 -8.19 14.68
N PRO A 235 18.88 -8.90 15.69
CA PRO A 235 18.62 -10.32 15.57
C PRO A 235 17.53 -10.60 14.53
N VAL A 236 17.88 -11.34 13.48
CA VAL A 236 16.95 -11.82 12.46
C VAL A 236 16.74 -13.31 12.65
N VAL A 237 15.50 -13.78 12.63
CA VAL A 237 15.21 -15.21 12.52
C VAL A 237 15.46 -15.63 11.08
N CYS A 238 16.69 -16.02 10.80
CA CYS A 238 17.13 -16.40 9.45
C CYS A 238 17.28 -17.92 9.37
N THR A 239 16.56 -18.54 8.44
CA THR A 239 16.67 -19.98 8.17
C THR A 239 17.34 -20.16 6.81
N GLN A 240 18.38 -21.00 6.76
CA GLN A 240 19.01 -21.37 5.50
C GLN A 240 18.07 -22.30 4.74
N VAL A 241 17.71 -21.90 3.53
CA VAL A 241 16.83 -22.67 2.63
C VAL A 241 17.63 -22.95 1.36
N ALA A 242 17.66 -24.20 0.90
CA ALA A 242 18.33 -24.50 -0.36
C ALA A 242 17.52 -23.91 -1.51
N THR A 243 18.18 -23.53 -2.61
CA THR A 243 17.47 -22.93 -3.76
C THR A 243 16.40 -23.85 -4.33
N ASN A 244 16.60 -25.16 -4.26
CA ASN A 244 15.65 -26.16 -4.74
C ASN A 244 14.44 -26.32 -3.81
N ASP A 245 14.51 -25.82 -2.58
CA ASP A 245 13.40 -25.81 -1.63
C ASP A 245 12.53 -24.55 -1.77
N LEU A 246 12.86 -23.64 -2.70
CA LEU A 246 12.07 -22.44 -2.95
C LEU A 246 10.74 -22.82 -3.58
N SER A 247 9.66 -22.59 -2.85
CA SER A 247 8.32 -22.79 -3.38
C SER A 247 8.06 -21.85 -4.55
N PRO A 248 7.54 -22.36 -5.69
CA PRO A 248 7.20 -21.54 -6.84
C PRO A 248 6.10 -20.54 -6.51
N LEU A 249 6.02 -19.49 -7.32
CA LEU A 249 4.98 -18.47 -7.20
C LEU A 249 3.62 -19.01 -7.65
N PHE A 250 3.60 -19.81 -8.72
CA PHE A 250 2.40 -20.31 -9.37
C PHE A 250 2.43 -21.84 -9.49
N LYS A 251 1.25 -22.46 -9.53
CA LYS A 251 1.11 -23.94 -9.46
C LYS A 251 1.43 -24.66 -10.77
N SER A 252 1.22 -24.03 -11.94
CA SER A 252 1.63 -24.45 -13.28
C SER A 252 1.13 -23.40 -14.28
N SER A 253 1.68 -23.37 -15.51
CA SER A 253 1.08 -22.64 -16.64
C SER A 253 0.83 -23.61 -17.80
N ASP A 254 -0.38 -24.15 -17.85
CA ASP A 254 -0.93 -24.79 -19.06
C ASP A 254 -1.69 -23.77 -19.95
N SER A 255 -1.90 -22.56 -19.42
CA SER A 255 -2.77 -21.54 -20.00
C SER A 255 -2.11 -20.69 -21.09
N LYS A 256 -2.95 -20.21 -22.02
CA LYS A 256 -2.57 -19.19 -23.00
C LYS A 256 -2.81 -17.75 -22.50
N THR A 257 -3.54 -17.58 -21.40
CA THR A 257 -3.88 -16.27 -20.82
C THR A 257 -3.64 -16.26 -19.30
N THR A 258 -2.67 -15.45 -18.87
CA THR A 258 -2.32 -15.25 -17.46
C THR A 258 -2.34 -13.75 -17.17
N ARG A 259 -3.06 -13.34 -16.12
CA ARG A 259 -3.02 -11.98 -15.59
C ARG A 259 -2.20 -11.94 -14.32
N LEU A 260 -1.27 -10.99 -14.24
CA LEU A 260 -0.57 -10.65 -13.00
C LEU A 260 -1.05 -9.29 -12.51
N ARG A 261 -1.56 -9.25 -11.28
CA ARG A 261 -1.93 -8.04 -10.56
C ARG A 261 -0.79 -7.67 -9.65
N VAL A 262 -0.06 -6.61 -9.97
CA VAL A 262 1.16 -6.24 -9.26
C VAL A 262 0.89 -5.03 -8.38
N VAL A 263 1.27 -5.12 -7.11
CA VAL A 263 1.09 -4.07 -6.10
C VAL A 263 2.42 -3.76 -5.43
N ASN A 264 2.82 -2.49 -5.41
CA ASN A 264 3.89 -2.06 -4.52
C ASN A 264 3.34 -1.69 -3.14
N THR A 265 3.60 -2.57 -2.18
CA THR A 265 3.26 -2.44 -0.75
C THR A 265 4.37 -1.82 0.09
N GLY A 266 5.54 -1.59 -0.52
CA GLY A 266 6.76 -1.08 0.14
C GLY A 266 6.58 0.32 0.71
N SER A 267 7.48 0.70 1.62
CA SER A 267 7.44 1.97 2.33
C SER A 267 8.22 3.09 1.66
N ILE A 268 9.25 2.76 0.88
CA ILE A 268 10.23 3.72 0.36
C ILE A 268 10.57 3.46 -1.11
N SER A 269 10.84 2.22 -1.48
CA SER A 269 11.51 1.91 -2.74
C SER A 269 10.50 1.51 -3.82
N GLY A 270 10.67 2.07 -5.02
CA GLY A 270 10.06 1.53 -6.23
C GLY A 270 10.72 0.22 -6.64
N PHE A 271 10.16 -0.49 -7.60
CA PHE A 271 10.85 -1.64 -8.20
C PHE A 271 10.53 -1.82 -9.68
N THR A 272 11.49 -2.39 -10.40
CA THR A 272 11.32 -2.92 -11.76
C THR A 272 11.15 -4.43 -11.67
N MET A 273 10.33 -5.01 -12.56
CA MET A 273 10.17 -6.46 -12.65
C MET A 273 10.36 -6.99 -14.07
N LYS A 274 10.93 -8.20 -14.16
CA LYS A 274 11.13 -8.95 -15.42
C LYS A 274 10.80 -10.42 -15.19
N ILE A 275 10.19 -11.07 -16.17
CA ILE A 275 9.97 -12.51 -16.16
C ILE A 275 10.75 -13.14 -17.30
N ASP A 276 11.58 -14.12 -16.99
CA ASP A 276 12.36 -14.84 -18.00
C ASP A 276 11.46 -15.60 -18.95
N GLU A 277 11.76 -15.50 -20.24
CA GLU A 277 11.03 -16.16 -21.32
C GLU A 277 9.51 -15.91 -21.31
N ALA A 278 9.13 -14.71 -20.90
CA ALA A 278 7.78 -14.19 -21.00
C ALA A 278 7.79 -12.75 -21.52
N THR A 279 6.67 -12.35 -22.09
CA THR A 279 6.41 -10.96 -22.40
C THR A 279 5.17 -10.49 -21.65
N MET A 280 5.19 -9.25 -21.19
CA MET A 280 4.13 -8.63 -20.39
C MET A 280 3.52 -7.46 -21.16
N GLN A 281 2.22 -7.23 -21.00
CA GLN A 281 1.53 -6.07 -21.54
C GLN A 281 0.66 -5.44 -20.44
N PRO A 282 0.96 -4.20 -20.01
CA PRO A 282 0.09 -3.46 -19.09
C PRO A 282 -1.32 -3.30 -19.65
N LEU A 283 -2.30 -3.76 -18.90
CA LEU A 283 -3.70 -3.60 -19.21
C LEU A 283 -4.29 -2.43 -18.45
N ARG A 284 -4.00 -2.36 -17.15
CA ARG A 284 -4.61 -1.39 -16.23
C ARG A 284 -3.60 -0.87 -15.24
N VAL A 285 -3.83 0.35 -14.78
CA VAL A 285 -3.09 0.96 -13.67
C VAL A 285 -4.03 1.29 -12.51
N ASP A 286 -3.51 1.18 -11.29
CA ASP A 286 -4.19 1.52 -10.05
C ASP A 286 -5.62 0.94 -9.94
N GLY A 287 -6.64 1.77 -9.70
CA GLY A 287 -8.05 1.41 -9.58
C GLY A 287 -8.72 0.92 -10.88
N GLY A 288 -7.98 0.18 -11.72
CA GLY A 288 -8.48 -0.53 -12.90
C GLY A 288 -8.62 0.32 -14.16
N PHE A 289 -7.83 1.38 -14.31
CA PHE A 289 -7.90 2.27 -15.47
C PHE A 289 -7.15 1.69 -16.66
N ASP A 290 -7.86 1.41 -17.75
CA ASP A 290 -7.29 0.80 -18.95
C ASP A 290 -6.25 1.72 -19.63
N VAL A 291 -5.14 1.15 -20.08
CA VAL A 291 -4.02 1.87 -20.72
C VAL A 291 -3.72 1.35 -22.13
N MET A 292 -3.22 2.24 -22.99
CA MET A 292 -2.57 1.85 -24.25
C MET A 292 -1.12 1.47 -23.96
N SER A 293 -0.76 0.23 -24.24
CA SER A 293 0.59 -0.26 -24.03
C SER A 293 1.02 -1.25 -25.11
N GLY A 294 2.32 -1.26 -25.39
CA GLY A 294 2.96 -2.32 -26.15
C GLY A 294 3.37 -3.49 -25.25
N THR A 295 3.73 -4.60 -25.87
CA THR A 295 4.34 -5.73 -25.18
C THR A 295 5.80 -5.38 -24.79
N THR A 296 6.19 -5.71 -23.56
CA THR A 296 7.53 -5.47 -22.98
C THR A 296 8.07 -6.74 -22.31
N GLU A 297 9.39 -6.82 -22.11
CA GLU A 297 10.02 -7.87 -21.30
C GLU A 297 10.23 -7.43 -19.84
N SER A 298 10.22 -6.13 -19.56
CA SER A 298 10.28 -5.60 -18.21
C SER A 298 9.31 -4.44 -17.98
N VAL A 299 8.72 -4.42 -16.80
CA VAL A 299 7.87 -3.31 -16.32
C VAL A 299 8.75 -2.41 -15.48
N GLY A 300 8.74 -1.11 -15.78
CA GLY A 300 9.54 -0.12 -15.09
C GLY A 300 9.13 0.12 -13.66
N ILE A 301 9.63 1.24 -13.11
CA ILE A 301 9.54 1.50 -11.68
C ILE A 301 8.08 1.67 -11.29
N LEU A 302 7.59 0.72 -10.50
CA LEU A 302 6.31 0.80 -9.80
C LEU A 302 6.60 1.33 -8.39
N TYR A 303 6.11 2.52 -8.06
CA TYR A 303 6.35 3.18 -6.78
C TYR A 303 5.39 2.69 -5.68
N PRO A 304 5.75 2.86 -4.39
CA PRO A 304 4.86 2.57 -3.26
C PRO A 304 3.42 3.06 -3.47
N GLY A 305 2.47 2.13 -3.34
CA GLY A 305 1.04 2.38 -3.50
C GLY A 305 0.51 2.29 -4.93
N GLU A 306 1.37 2.23 -5.95
CA GLU A 306 0.95 2.01 -7.34
C GLU A 306 0.63 0.54 -7.61
N ARG A 307 -0.26 0.32 -8.59
CA ARG A 307 -0.61 -1.02 -9.08
C ARG A 307 -0.60 -1.07 -10.60
N VAL A 308 -0.30 -2.26 -11.12
CA VAL A 308 -0.42 -2.54 -12.55
C VAL A 308 -0.93 -3.95 -12.78
N ASP A 309 -1.95 -4.09 -13.63
CA ASP A 309 -2.43 -5.38 -14.12
C ASP A 309 -1.75 -5.67 -15.46
N LEU A 310 -1.12 -6.84 -15.59
CA LEU A 310 -0.32 -7.25 -16.75
C LEU A 310 -0.95 -8.49 -17.39
N ASP A 311 -1.13 -8.46 -18.71
CA ASP A 311 -1.32 -9.68 -19.52
C ASP A 311 0.05 -10.31 -19.75
N VAL A 312 0.22 -11.58 -19.38
CA VAL A 312 1.48 -12.31 -19.51
C VAL A 312 1.35 -13.39 -20.56
N LYS A 313 2.27 -13.33 -21.53
CA LYS A 313 2.41 -14.32 -22.60
C LYS A 313 3.72 -15.05 -22.45
N TRP A 314 3.62 -16.33 -22.14
CA TRP A 314 4.76 -17.25 -22.02
C TRP A 314 5.33 -17.59 -23.40
N LYS A 315 6.65 -17.48 -23.58
CA LYS A 315 7.31 -17.95 -24.81
C LYS A 315 7.23 -19.48 -24.86
N ARG A 316 6.85 -20.02 -26.03
CA ARG A 316 6.65 -21.47 -26.25
C ARG A 316 7.98 -22.22 -26.32
N ASN A 317 7.94 -23.51 -25.99
CA ASN A 317 9.08 -24.46 -26.11
C ASN A 317 10.30 -24.12 -25.23
N PHE A 318 10.14 -23.29 -24.20
CA PHE A 318 11.17 -23.11 -23.20
C PHE A 318 11.18 -24.30 -22.23
N LEU A 319 12.33 -24.95 -22.11
CA LEU A 319 12.56 -26.14 -21.28
C LEU A 319 13.32 -25.83 -19.97
N GLY A 320 13.70 -24.57 -19.74
CA GLY A 320 14.39 -24.13 -18.53
C GLY A 320 13.43 -23.62 -17.45
N SER A 321 13.99 -23.24 -16.30
CA SER A 321 13.20 -22.69 -15.20
C SER A 321 12.89 -21.21 -15.43
N ARG A 322 11.61 -20.84 -15.37
CA ARG A 322 11.20 -19.43 -15.46
C ARG A 322 11.38 -18.74 -14.12
N ARG A 323 11.99 -17.55 -14.13
CA ARG A 323 12.21 -16.74 -12.93
C ARG A 323 11.61 -15.35 -13.08
N LEU A 324 10.99 -14.88 -12.00
CA LEU A 324 10.58 -13.49 -11.83
C LEU A 324 11.68 -12.76 -11.07
N THR A 325 12.28 -11.76 -11.71
CA THR A 325 13.29 -10.89 -11.12
C THR A 325 12.65 -9.59 -10.68
N ILE A 326 12.84 -9.22 -9.41
CA ILE A 326 12.54 -7.91 -8.85
C ILE A 326 13.86 -7.18 -8.62
N SER A 327 13.95 -5.95 -9.13
CA SER A 327 15.07 -5.04 -8.90
C SER A 327 14.55 -3.79 -8.20
N MET A 328 15.01 -3.55 -6.97
CA MET A 328 14.67 -2.35 -6.20
C MET A 328 15.26 -1.12 -6.86
N ASP A 329 14.49 -0.04 -6.90
CA ASP A 329 14.98 1.27 -7.27
C ASP A 329 15.73 1.90 -6.09
N ASP A 330 16.95 2.38 -6.36
CA ASP A 330 17.87 2.90 -5.35
C ASP A 330 17.94 4.43 -5.31
N GLU A 331 17.02 5.15 -5.99
CA GLU A 331 17.11 6.61 -6.08
C GLU A 331 17.00 7.30 -4.71
N ASN A 332 16.25 6.69 -3.79
CA ASN A 332 16.07 7.15 -2.42
C ASN A 332 17.12 6.57 -1.45
N PHE A 333 18.11 5.80 -1.91
CA PHE A 333 19.13 5.19 -1.03
C PHE A 333 20.35 6.10 -0.89
N GLY A 334 20.28 7.05 0.05
CA GLY A 334 21.37 8.01 0.31
C GLY A 334 22.69 7.41 0.82
N TYR A 335 22.74 6.12 1.14
CA TYR A 335 23.94 5.40 1.60
C TYR A 335 23.85 3.90 1.31
N PRO A 336 24.96 3.15 1.23
CA PRO A 336 24.91 1.72 0.96
C PRO A 336 24.47 0.92 2.19
N ASN A 337 23.66 -0.12 1.98
CA ASN A 337 23.47 -1.21 2.95
C ASN A 337 24.14 -2.50 2.41
N PRO A 338 25.31 -2.91 2.90
CA PRO A 338 26.01 -4.11 2.43
C PRO A 338 25.23 -5.41 2.62
N ALA A 339 24.22 -5.41 3.50
CA ALA A 339 23.39 -6.58 3.75
C ALA A 339 22.21 -6.69 2.79
N LEU A 340 21.84 -5.59 2.11
CA LEU A 340 20.76 -5.56 1.14
C LEU A 340 21.20 -6.26 -0.15
N ASN A 341 20.41 -7.24 -0.58
CA ASN A 341 20.43 -7.70 -1.96
C ASN A 341 19.27 -7.03 -2.73
N PRO A 342 19.53 -5.98 -3.52
CA PRO A 342 18.48 -5.21 -4.20
C PRO A 342 17.87 -5.95 -5.39
N ILE A 343 18.47 -7.06 -5.84
CA ILE A 343 17.99 -7.84 -6.98
C ILE A 343 17.67 -9.27 -6.51
N GLN A 344 16.40 -9.65 -6.58
CA GLN A 344 15.93 -10.96 -6.15
C GLN A 344 15.11 -11.66 -7.23
N THR A 345 15.55 -12.87 -7.60
CA THR A 345 14.85 -13.81 -8.51
C THR A 345 14.03 -14.89 -7.78
N PHE A 346 12.79 -15.12 -8.21
CA PHE A 346 11.86 -16.09 -7.62
C PHE A 346 11.43 -17.13 -8.68
N PRO A 347 11.36 -18.43 -8.34
CA PRO A 347 10.88 -19.45 -9.28
C PRO A 347 9.40 -19.22 -9.59
N VAL A 348 9.04 -19.17 -10.88
CA VAL A 348 7.67 -18.90 -11.31
C VAL A 348 6.81 -20.16 -11.20
N PHE A 349 7.30 -21.29 -11.73
CA PHE A 349 6.65 -22.59 -11.73
C PHE A 349 7.53 -23.66 -11.07
N ASP A 350 6.93 -24.80 -10.77
CA ASP A 350 7.65 -26.00 -10.31
C ASP A 350 8.32 -26.65 -11.53
N ASP A 351 9.59 -26.34 -11.75
CA ASP A 351 10.39 -26.91 -12.84
C ASP A 351 11.46 -27.84 -12.21
N ASP A 352 11.48 -29.13 -12.58
CA ASP A 352 12.52 -30.11 -12.20
C ASP A 352 13.87 -29.72 -12.83
N VAL A 353 14.63 -28.78 -12.25
CA VAL A 353 15.95 -28.39 -12.78
C VAL A 353 17.00 -28.12 -11.68
N ASP A 354 18.22 -28.60 -11.95
CA ASP A 354 19.40 -28.61 -11.09
C ASP A 354 19.97 -27.21 -10.78
N GLY A 355 20.50 -27.02 -9.57
CA GLY A 355 20.76 -25.71 -8.95
C GLY A 355 21.93 -24.87 -9.51
N SER A 356 22.49 -25.19 -10.68
CA SER A 356 23.71 -24.58 -11.22
C SER A 356 23.52 -23.29 -12.02
N ASP A 357 22.29 -22.92 -12.43
CA ASP A 357 22.03 -21.79 -13.32
C ASP A 357 21.91 -20.41 -12.62
N LEU A 358 22.12 -20.37 -11.30
CA LEU A 358 21.90 -19.16 -10.47
C LEU A 358 22.98 -18.09 -10.62
N GLU A 359 24.24 -18.49 -10.87
CA GLU A 359 25.35 -17.53 -11.03
C GLU A 359 25.35 -16.86 -12.41
N GLN A 360 24.80 -17.53 -13.43
CA GLN A 360 24.77 -17.02 -14.80
C GLN A 360 23.62 -16.02 -15.02
N ALA A 361 22.46 -16.25 -14.39
CA ALA A 361 21.33 -15.33 -14.45
C ALA A 361 21.63 -13.97 -13.78
N GLN A 362 22.60 -13.88 -12.86
CA GLN A 362 22.94 -12.63 -12.18
C GLN A 362 23.78 -11.65 -13.02
N GLN A 363 24.46 -12.13 -14.08
CA GLN A 363 25.40 -11.30 -14.85
C GLN A 363 24.74 -10.46 -15.96
N ASP A 364 23.51 -10.79 -16.39
CA ASP A 364 22.81 -10.11 -17.49
C ASP A 364 21.67 -9.16 -17.05
N LEU A 365 21.62 -8.75 -15.77
CA LEU A 365 20.43 -8.12 -15.14
C LEU A 365 20.38 -6.59 -15.11
N LYS A 366 21.13 -5.88 -15.97
CA LYS A 366 20.83 -4.47 -16.23
C LYS A 366 19.98 -4.41 -17.51
N PRO A 367 18.62 -4.41 -17.41
CA PRO A 367 17.80 -4.17 -18.58
C PRO A 367 18.28 -2.88 -19.25
N SER A 368 18.48 -2.93 -20.56
CA SER A 368 18.76 -1.71 -21.32
C SER A 368 17.61 -0.74 -21.09
N ALA A 369 17.89 0.56 -20.95
CA ALA A 369 16.86 1.59 -20.73
C ALA A 369 15.72 1.55 -21.78
N THR A 370 15.96 0.93 -22.94
CA THR A 370 14.98 0.73 -24.02
C THR A 370 13.99 -0.42 -23.83
N GLN A 371 14.17 -1.27 -22.80
CA GLN A 371 13.31 -2.44 -22.53
C GLN A 371 12.45 -2.30 -21.26
N ILE A 372 12.57 -1.17 -20.57
CA ILE A 372 11.83 -0.84 -19.37
C ILE A 372 10.60 -0.04 -19.77
N LEU A 373 9.41 -0.57 -19.47
CA LEU A 373 8.20 0.21 -19.64
C LEU A 373 8.12 1.27 -18.53
N ASP A 374 8.40 2.51 -18.88
CA ASP A 374 8.16 3.65 -18.01
C ASP A 374 6.65 3.87 -17.81
N SER A 375 6.17 3.66 -16.59
CA SER A 375 4.78 3.86 -16.20
C SER A 375 4.32 5.30 -16.41
N GLN A 376 5.25 6.27 -16.43
CA GLN A 376 4.97 7.69 -16.69
C GLN A 376 4.67 7.98 -18.17
N ASN A 377 5.09 7.10 -19.08
CA ASN A 377 4.87 7.25 -20.53
C ASN A 377 3.65 6.49 -21.05
N LEU A 378 2.94 5.76 -20.17
CA LEU A 378 1.67 5.13 -20.53
C LEU A 378 0.62 6.20 -20.85
N LYS A 379 -0.36 5.84 -21.68
CA LYS A 379 -1.51 6.68 -22.01
C LYS A 379 -2.80 5.95 -21.70
N ALA A 380 -3.88 6.67 -21.40
CA ALA A 380 -5.18 6.05 -21.21
C ALA A 380 -5.67 5.36 -22.49
N ALA A 381 -6.33 4.21 -22.37
CA ALA A 381 -6.90 3.46 -23.49
C ALA A 381 -8.00 4.22 -24.24
N THR A 382 -8.71 5.10 -23.53
CA THR A 382 -9.85 5.85 -24.07
C THR A 382 -9.57 7.34 -24.03
N ARG A 383 -9.87 8.01 -25.15
CA ARG A 383 -9.79 9.47 -25.23
C ARG A 383 -10.82 10.10 -24.31
N ILE A 384 -10.41 11.07 -23.50
CA ILE A 384 -11.32 11.82 -22.62
C ILE A 384 -11.60 13.19 -23.24
N SER A 385 -12.80 13.40 -23.77
CA SER A 385 -13.19 14.68 -24.38
C SER A 385 -13.65 15.75 -23.39
N GLU A 386 -13.81 15.38 -22.11
CA GLU A 386 -14.45 16.22 -21.10
C GLU A 386 -13.47 16.98 -20.20
N ILE A 387 -12.16 16.85 -20.38
CA ILE A 387 -11.19 17.61 -19.58
C ILE A 387 -11.11 19.03 -20.17
N PRO A 388 -11.51 20.08 -19.43
CA PRO A 388 -11.42 21.44 -19.94
C PRO A 388 -9.96 21.86 -20.04
N ALA A 389 -9.68 22.82 -20.91
CA ALA A 389 -8.36 23.40 -21.03
C ALA A 389 -7.91 24.21 -19.79
N LYS A 390 -8.83 24.55 -18.88
CA LYS A 390 -8.55 25.26 -17.61
C LYS A 390 -9.45 24.73 -16.50
N ALA A 391 -8.87 24.47 -15.33
CA ALA A 391 -9.64 24.20 -14.11
C ALA A 391 -10.28 25.47 -13.53
N GLU A 392 -11.34 25.29 -12.73
CA GLU A 392 -11.94 26.40 -11.98
C GLU A 392 -11.07 26.85 -10.80
N GLN A 393 -10.28 25.94 -10.23
CA GLN A 393 -9.35 26.20 -9.13
C GLN A 393 -8.02 25.51 -9.40
N THR A 394 -6.91 26.15 -9.03
CA THR A 394 -5.56 25.60 -9.15
C THR A 394 -4.85 25.73 -7.82
N PHE A 395 -4.34 24.62 -7.30
CA PHE A 395 -3.49 24.59 -6.10
C PHE A 395 -2.06 24.29 -6.51
N VAL A 396 -1.13 25.12 -6.04
CA VAL A 396 0.31 24.89 -6.22
C VAL A 396 0.89 24.50 -4.87
N LEU A 397 1.45 23.30 -4.82
CA LEU A 397 2.01 22.68 -3.64
C LEU A 397 3.51 22.51 -3.85
N TYR A 398 4.31 22.89 -2.86
CA TYR A 398 5.74 22.64 -2.81
C TYR A 398 5.99 21.58 -1.75
N ALA A 399 6.46 20.41 -2.16
CA ALA A 399 6.83 19.34 -1.24
C ALA A 399 8.31 19.40 -0.96
N LYS A 400 8.69 19.34 0.32
CA LYS A 400 10.09 19.34 0.73
C LYS A 400 10.27 18.80 2.14
N THR A 401 11.37 18.12 2.40
CA THR A 401 11.82 17.75 3.73
C THR A 401 12.77 18.83 4.28
N GLU A 402 12.44 19.37 5.45
CA GLU A 402 13.24 20.41 6.11
C GLU A 402 13.67 19.99 7.52
N LYS A 403 14.85 20.48 7.93
CA LYS A 403 15.42 20.28 9.27
C LYS A 403 15.59 21.64 9.93
N LEU A 404 14.54 22.12 10.59
CA LEU A 404 14.54 23.46 11.16
C LEU A 404 15.03 23.42 12.61
N ALA A 405 15.86 24.40 12.99
CA ALA A 405 16.47 24.46 14.32
C ALA A 405 15.46 24.52 15.47
N HIS A 406 14.27 25.11 15.23
CA HIS A 406 13.20 25.19 16.23
C HIS A 406 12.38 23.89 16.37
N MET A 407 12.65 22.90 15.52
CA MET A 407 12.13 21.53 15.60
C MET A 407 13.28 20.55 15.85
N ASP A 408 14.28 20.97 16.64
CA ASP A 408 15.41 20.14 17.06
C ASP A 408 16.21 19.48 15.92
N TYR A 409 16.13 20.05 14.71
CA TYR A 409 16.71 19.50 13.47
C TYR A 409 16.18 18.12 13.07
N GLU A 410 15.01 17.71 13.57
CA GLU A 410 14.30 16.54 13.08
C GLU A 410 13.94 16.75 11.59
N PRO A 411 14.15 15.75 10.71
CA PRO A 411 13.65 15.78 9.35
C PRO A 411 12.12 15.74 9.34
N VAL A 412 11.50 16.79 8.83
CA VAL A 412 10.04 16.94 8.78
C VAL A 412 9.61 17.25 7.36
N GLY A 413 8.64 16.50 6.84
CA GLY A 413 8.03 16.76 5.54
C GLY A 413 7.08 17.96 5.60
N PHE A 414 7.24 18.87 4.64
CA PHE A 414 6.43 20.07 4.46
C PHE A 414 5.71 20.05 3.13
N ILE A 415 4.46 20.52 3.16
CA ILE A 415 3.74 20.98 1.98
C ILE A 415 3.54 22.48 2.14
N ASN A 416 4.15 23.24 1.24
CA ASN A 416 4.32 24.69 1.33
C ASN A 416 5.03 25.09 2.64
N HIS A 417 4.29 25.59 3.61
CA HIS A 417 4.81 26.04 4.91
C HIS A 417 4.22 25.26 6.09
N THR A 418 3.49 24.17 5.82
CA THR A 418 2.80 23.37 6.84
C THR A 418 3.30 21.93 6.81
N SER A 419 3.41 21.32 7.98
CA SER A 419 3.57 19.88 8.14
C SER A 419 2.33 19.27 8.79
N TRP A 420 1.98 18.04 8.42
CA TRP A 420 0.81 17.35 8.94
C TRP A 420 1.12 16.63 10.26
N LYS A 421 0.17 16.68 11.19
CA LYS A 421 0.09 15.79 12.35
C LYS A 421 -1.34 15.28 12.51
N PRO A 422 -1.55 14.00 12.89
CA PRO A 422 -2.89 13.48 13.17
C PRO A 422 -3.61 14.31 14.24
N GLN A 423 -4.90 14.56 14.03
CA GLN A 423 -5.72 15.39 14.93
C GLN A 423 -6.57 14.52 15.87
N SER A 424 -6.76 14.99 17.11
CA SER A 424 -7.62 14.32 18.09
C SER A 424 -8.49 15.38 18.81
N PRO A 425 -9.82 15.38 18.61
CA PRO A 425 -10.60 14.44 17.78
C PRO A 425 -10.30 14.58 16.27
N PRO A 426 -10.65 13.59 15.44
CA PRO A 426 -10.43 13.64 13.99
C PRO A 426 -11.06 14.89 13.37
N LEU A 427 -10.42 15.47 12.37
CA LEU A 427 -10.86 16.75 11.80
C LEU A 427 -12.31 16.77 11.33
N LEU A 428 -12.77 15.68 10.71
CA LEU A 428 -14.14 15.62 10.19
C LEU A 428 -15.20 15.45 11.28
N ALA A 429 -14.80 15.10 12.50
CA ALA A 429 -15.67 15.13 13.66
C ALA A 429 -15.79 16.55 14.26
N GLN A 430 -14.99 17.51 13.79
CA GLN A 430 -14.98 18.89 14.27
C GLN A 430 -15.68 19.83 13.29
N ASN A 431 -16.26 20.92 13.82
CA ASN A 431 -16.79 21.99 12.99
C ASN A 431 -15.66 22.63 12.18
N ARG A 432 -15.88 22.86 10.88
CA ARG A 432 -14.86 23.48 10.01
C ARG A 432 -14.35 24.82 10.53
N SER A 433 -15.19 25.60 11.20
CA SER A 433 -14.80 26.89 11.80
C SER A 433 -13.81 26.77 12.96
N SER A 434 -13.62 25.58 13.54
CA SER A 434 -12.62 25.32 14.59
C SER A 434 -11.31 24.77 14.04
N TRP A 435 -11.20 24.52 12.74
CA TRP A 435 -9.97 24.00 12.14
C TRP A 435 -8.89 25.09 12.15
N ASP A 436 -7.63 24.68 12.29
CA ASP A 436 -6.49 25.60 12.17
C ASP A 436 -6.49 26.24 10.77
N ALA A 437 -6.24 27.56 10.71
CA ALA A 437 -6.18 28.29 9.45
C ALA A 437 -5.04 27.81 8.53
N ASN A 438 -4.01 27.21 9.11
CA ASN A 438 -2.86 26.64 8.42
C ASN A 438 -3.02 25.14 8.15
N GLN A 439 -4.22 24.57 8.36
CA GLN A 439 -4.44 23.16 8.08
C GLN A 439 -4.11 22.85 6.61
N MET A 440 -3.43 21.73 6.38
CA MET A 440 -3.04 21.26 5.05
C MET A 440 -4.24 20.73 4.23
N ILE A 441 -5.35 21.47 4.22
CA ILE A 441 -6.60 21.11 3.53
C ILE A 441 -7.10 22.32 2.76
N PRO A 442 -6.88 22.40 1.43
CA PRO A 442 -7.40 23.50 0.63
C PRO A 442 -8.94 23.52 0.66
N PHE A 443 -9.52 24.72 0.72
CA PHE A 443 -10.97 24.88 0.59
C PHE A 443 -11.35 24.88 -0.89
N ILE A 444 -12.00 23.81 -1.35
CA ILE A 444 -12.53 23.71 -2.70
C ILE A 444 -13.95 24.26 -2.70
N LYS A 445 -14.16 25.40 -3.35
CA LYS A 445 -15.52 25.93 -3.52
C LYS A 445 -16.33 25.02 -4.45
N MET A 446 -17.36 24.38 -3.90
CA MET A 446 -18.30 23.56 -4.67
C MET A 446 -19.51 24.40 -5.11
N SER A 447 -20.06 24.08 -6.28
CA SER A 447 -21.34 24.62 -6.73
C SER A 447 -22.38 23.50 -6.72
N PRO A 448 -23.57 23.71 -6.13
CA PRO A 448 -24.62 22.69 -6.13
C PRO A 448 -24.92 22.17 -7.54
N GLY A 449 -24.96 20.84 -7.71
CA GLY A 449 -25.29 20.19 -8.98
C GLY A 449 -24.26 20.35 -10.10
N LYS A 450 -23.09 20.94 -9.85
CA LYS A 450 -22.02 21.07 -10.86
C LYS A 450 -20.67 20.61 -10.31
N PRO A 451 -19.98 19.66 -10.98
CA PRO A 451 -18.63 19.28 -10.57
C PRO A 451 -17.68 20.48 -10.68
N THR A 452 -16.89 20.72 -9.63
CA THR A 452 -15.78 21.67 -9.65
C THR A 452 -14.52 20.93 -10.10
N ARG A 453 -13.81 21.45 -11.09
CA ARG A 453 -12.55 20.87 -11.54
C ARG A 453 -11.39 21.64 -10.92
N VAL A 454 -10.40 20.87 -10.52
CA VAL A 454 -9.27 21.35 -9.72
C VAL A 454 -8.00 20.83 -10.36
N ASP A 455 -7.07 21.75 -10.62
CA ASP A 455 -5.69 21.39 -10.93
C ASP A 455 -4.88 21.39 -9.64
N ILE A 456 -4.10 20.33 -9.41
CA ILE A 456 -3.11 20.26 -8.33
C ILE A 456 -1.75 20.14 -8.99
N ILE A 457 -0.90 21.13 -8.77
CA ILE A 457 0.48 21.17 -9.25
C ILE A 457 1.37 20.89 -8.05
N ILE A 458 2.12 19.79 -8.10
CA ILE A 458 3.06 19.41 -7.06
C ILE A 458 4.47 19.65 -7.57
N ASN A 459 5.14 20.61 -6.96
CA ASN A 459 6.55 20.89 -7.15
C ASN A 459 7.32 20.14 -6.06
N ASN A 460 7.92 19.01 -6.41
CA ASN A 460 8.81 18.30 -5.51
C ASN A 460 10.17 19.00 -5.46
N LEU A 461 10.57 19.47 -4.28
CA LEU A 461 11.84 20.14 -4.02
C LEU A 461 12.82 19.25 -3.25
N ASP A 462 12.52 17.95 -3.12
CA ASP A 462 13.47 16.97 -2.59
C ASP A 462 14.23 16.29 -3.75
N ASP A 463 15.38 15.69 -3.42
CA ASP A 463 16.28 15.07 -4.41
C ASP A 463 15.76 13.70 -4.93
N GLY A 464 14.85 13.06 -4.19
CA GLY A 464 14.26 11.76 -4.49
C GLY A 464 12.84 11.85 -5.07
N ALA A 465 12.29 10.72 -5.54
CA ALA A 465 10.89 10.68 -5.98
C ALA A 465 9.95 10.47 -4.79
N HIS A 466 8.75 11.04 -4.91
CA HIS A 466 7.68 10.94 -3.92
C HIS A 466 6.40 10.47 -4.62
N PRO A 467 5.89 9.26 -4.32
CA PRO A 467 4.60 8.83 -4.81
C PRO A 467 3.48 9.55 -4.04
N PHE A 468 2.80 10.49 -4.68
CA PHE A 468 1.67 11.19 -4.08
C PHE A 468 0.39 10.40 -4.30
N HIS A 469 -0.27 10.04 -3.21
CA HIS A 469 -1.57 9.35 -3.22
C HIS A 469 -2.71 10.30 -2.82
N LEU A 470 -3.86 10.21 -3.50
CA LEU A 470 -5.06 10.98 -3.18
C LEU A 470 -6.23 10.08 -2.76
N HIS A 471 -6.64 10.23 -1.50
CA HIS A 471 -7.80 9.51 -0.98
C HIS A 471 -9.12 10.01 -1.59
N GLY A 472 -10.04 9.08 -1.82
CA GLY A 472 -11.42 9.35 -2.22
C GLY A 472 -11.62 9.71 -3.69
N HIS A 473 -10.53 9.89 -4.46
CA HIS A 473 -10.60 10.30 -5.86
C HIS A 473 -9.48 9.66 -6.65
N SER A 474 -9.80 9.27 -7.89
CA SER A 474 -8.78 9.07 -8.92
C SER A 474 -8.62 10.38 -9.70
N PHE A 475 -7.39 10.73 -10.06
CA PHE A 475 -7.05 11.96 -10.77
C PHE A 475 -6.45 11.67 -12.14
N TYR A 476 -6.48 12.68 -13.00
CA TYR A 476 -5.81 12.65 -14.29
C TYR A 476 -4.38 13.19 -14.16
N VAL A 477 -3.40 12.40 -14.57
CA VAL A 477 -2.02 12.85 -14.69
C VAL A 477 -1.88 13.57 -16.02
N LEU A 478 -1.97 14.90 -15.99
CA LEU A 478 -1.89 15.73 -17.19
C LEU A 478 -0.44 15.97 -17.63
N SER A 479 0.50 15.98 -16.69
CA SER A 479 1.92 16.20 -16.94
C SER A 479 2.73 15.66 -15.77
N SER A 480 3.87 15.04 -16.07
CA SER A 480 4.94 14.72 -15.12
C SER A 480 6.27 15.19 -15.73
N TYR A 481 7.18 15.71 -14.91
CA TYR A 481 8.45 16.24 -15.37
C TYR A 481 9.54 16.01 -14.32
N LYS A 482 10.71 15.53 -14.78
CA LYS A 482 11.93 15.39 -13.99
C LYS A 482 13.04 16.16 -14.71
N GLU A 483 13.62 17.16 -14.06
CA GLU A 483 14.76 17.92 -14.61
C GLU A 483 16.01 17.03 -14.64
N GLU A 484 16.80 17.08 -15.71
CA GLU A 484 18.09 16.40 -15.76
C GLU A 484 19.18 17.23 -15.06
N GLY A 485 19.79 16.67 -14.01
CA GLY A 485 20.91 17.29 -13.28
C GLY A 485 20.48 18.24 -12.16
N ARG A 486 21.44 18.98 -11.58
CA ARG A 486 21.24 19.84 -10.38
C ARG A 486 20.87 21.30 -10.71
N GLY A 487 20.53 21.60 -11.96
CA GLY A 487 20.51 22.96 -12.52
C GLY A 487 19.22 23.77 -12.32
N GLY A 488 18.11 23.12 -11.98
CA GLY A 488 16.85 23.77 -11.68
C GLY A 488 15.97 22.79 -10.91
N TRP A 489 15.29 23.26 -9.86
CA TRP A 489 14.38 22.43 -9.06
C TRP A 489 13.09 22.03 -9.82
N GLY A 490 13.15 21.94 -11.16
CA GLY A 490 12.07 21.53 -12.08
C GLY A 490 10.74 22.24 -11.92
N SER A 491 10.67 23.31 -11.10
CA SER A 491 9.40 23.78 -10.55
C SER A 491 8.59 24.52 -11.59
N TYR A 492 7.31 24.18 -11.67
CA TYR A 492 6.35 24.80 -12.54
C TYR A 492 5.50 25.84 -11.79
N ASN A 493 5.40 27.03 -12.38
CA ASN A 493 4.50 28.09 -11.92
C ASN A 493 3.47 28.40 -13.03
N PRO A 494 2.19 28.02 -12.85
CA PRO A 494 1.15 28.20 -13.86
C PRO A 494 0.80 29.69 -14.11
N TYR A 495 1.22 30.59 -13.22
CA TYR A 495 0.95 32.03 -13.34
C TYR A 495 2.06 32.81 -14.04
N SER A 496 3.16 32.13 -14.41
CA SER A 496 4.31 32.77 -15.06
C SER A 496 4.09 33.09 -16.55
N GLY A 497 3.01 32.60 -17.14
CA GLY A 497 2.76 32.69 -18.59
C GLY A 497 3.60 31.73 -19.44
N ARG A 498 4.40 30.85 -18.80
CA ARG A 498 5.11 29.77 -19.48
C ARG A 498 4.24 28.50 -19.52
N ASP A 499 4.35 27.77 -20.62
CA ASP A 499 3.74 26.45 -20.73
C ASP A 499 4.38 25.45 -19.76
N SER A 500 3.64 24.40 -19.41
CA SER A 500 4.21 23.25 -18.67
C SER A 500 5.39 22.67 -19.43
N PRO A 501 6.50 22.27 -18.76
CA PRO A 501 7.70 21.74 -19.42
C PRO A 501 7.43 20.65 -20.46
N ASN A 502 6.49 19.73 -20.16
CA ASN A 502 6.10 18.63 -21.05
C ASN A 502 4.74 18.86 -21.74
N GLY A 503 4.17 20.07 -21.63
CA GLY A 503 2.78 20.32 -22.00
C GLY A 503 1.78 19.58 -21.10
N LEU A 504 0.49 19.69 -21.43
CA LEU A 504 -0.59 18.94 -20.76
C LEU A 504 -1.20 17.95 -21.75
N ASP A 505 -1.28 16.67 -21.38
CA ASP A 505 -2.06 15.68 -22.14
C ASP A 505 -3.54 15.79 -21.75
N LEU A 506 -4.34 16.39 -22.61
CA LEU A 506 -5.79 16.55 -22.41
C LEU A 506 -6.60 15.52 -23.20
N ASP A 507 -5.95 14.71 -24.03
CA ASP A 507 -6.63 13.75 -24.90
C ASP A 507 -6.62 12.34 -24.30
N PHE A 508 -5.46 11.88 -23.83
CA PHE A 508 -5.27 10.54 -23.26
C PHE A 508 -4.51 10.53 -21.92
N PRO A 509 -4.81 11.46 -20.98
CA PRO A 509 -4.12 11.45 -19.69
C PRO A 509 -4.43 10.17 -18.93
N LEU A 510 -3.41 9.61 -18.26
CA LEU A 510 -3.59 8.50 -17.35
C LEU A 510 -4.53 8.91 -16.22
N ARG A 511 -5.40 7.99 -15.83
CA ARG A 511 -6.20 8.12 -14.61
C ARG A 511 -5.63 7.17 -13.57
N LYS A 512 -5.32 7.69 -12.39
CA LYS A 512 -4.59 7.00 -11.32
C LYS A 512 -5.06 7.48 -9.95
N ASP A 513 -4.60 6.84 -8.89
CA ASP A 513 -4.74 7.35 -7.53
C ASP A 513 -3.40 7.57 -6.82
N THR A 514 -2.30 7.08 -7.40
CA THR A 514 -0.93 7.35 -6.97
C THR A 514 -0.07 7.76 -8.17
N CYS A 515 0.78 8.79 -8.05
CA CYS A 515 1.67 9.24 -9.13
C CYS A 515 2.92 9.93 -8.60
#